data_AF-A0A2V7S2R0-F1
#
_entry.id   AF-A0A2V7S2R0-F1
#
_cell.length_a   1.000
_cell.length_b   1.000
_cell.length_c   1.000
_cell.angle_alpha   90.00
_cell.angle_beta   90.00
_cell.angle_gamma   90.00
#
_symmetry.space_group_name_H-M   'P 1'
#
loop_
_entity.id
_entity.type
_entity.pdbx_description
1 polymer ?
#
loop_
_entity_poly.entity_id
_entity_poly.type
_entity_poly.pdbx_seq_one_letter_code
_entity_poly.pdbx_strand_id
1 'polypeptide(L)'
;MAANGKSVLWVDDEAELLEPHRMFLRDKGFFVESATNAEDGAELLRRRGFDLVLLDEQMPGMRGLDAFREFREIAPNLDIVMVTKSEEDTTLMEALGADVGAYLVKPVTPRQVYAVVARLLEGARIHHQALARRFVERFRALQAESFRDLDWRGWIDRFTELTQWDLDLVAACETGLTETLRGLYPDMRREFATFIRREYPRWLRDLGGGRPPLSVDVVHEFLLPIIDRDRQALFVVIDCLRLDQWRSIEPSLTALFEIETTHYFSILPTATPYSRNALFSGLFPCEIAARFPDWWGEREDETLNAHERDLLGAQLAELGKQVPVRYEKISSAQEADDLERRLGSFFAADGIGACVFNFIDLLTHGRSESAILYEVARDETALRELTEQWFRRSAAFSLLREAARRGVKVLITSDHGSIHCQTPATVFAKRDATPNLRYKFGEDLRAENPDYALSFSNEDLLKLPRRGLGANTLLATGDTFFVYPTKLREYQSRYRGSFLHGGVTPEECILPIALLTPR
;
A
#
# COMPACT_ATOMS: atom_id res chain seq x y z
N MET A 1 29.34 -24.92 26.05
CA MET A 1 28.43 -24.85 24.90
C MET A 1 27.08 -25.39 25.35
N ALA A 2 26.10 -24.51 25.60
CA ALA A 2 24.72 -24.95 25.83
C ALA A 2 23.98 -24.80 24.49
N ALA A 3 23.53 -25.91 23.91
CA ALA A 3 22.70 -25.86 22.72
C ALA A 3 21.37 -25.20 23.10
N ASN A 4 21.11 -24.02 22.57
CA ASN A 4 19.92 -23.22 22.82
C ASN A 4 18.73 -23.79 22.01
N GLY A 5 18.30 -25.01 22.34
CA GLY A 5 17.14 -25.66 21.74
C GLY A 5 15.84 -24.97 22.14
N LYS A 6 14.89 -24.88 21.21
CA LYS A 6 13.55 -24.34 21.46
C LYS A 6 12.76 -25.29 22.37
N SER A 7 11.95 -24.73 23.26
CA SER A 7 11.26 -25.46 24.34
C SER A 7 9.76 -25.60 24.08
N VAL A 8 9.25 -26.83 24.20
CA VAL A 8 7.86 -27.20 23.97
C VAL A 8 7.27 -27.80 25.24
N LEU A 9 6.12 -27.31 25.68
CA LEU A 9 5.31 -27.91 26.73
C LEU A 9 4.16 -28.70 26.10
N TRP A 10 4.01 -29.96 26.44
CA TRP A 10 2.87 -30.77 26.00
C TRP A 10 1.97 -31.10 27.18
N VAL A 11 0.76 -30.53 27.18
CA VAL A 11 -0.25 -30.74 28.22
C VAL A 11 -1.32 -31.68 27.68
N ASP A 12 -1.35 -32.91 28.19
CA ASP A 12 -2.25 -33.99 27.72
C ASP A 12 -2.40 -35.04 28.83
N ASP A 13 -3.62 -35.48 29.15
CA ASP A 13 -3.86 -36.46 30.23
C ASP A 13 -3.31 -37.84 29.92
N GLU A 14 -3.09 -38.12 28.63
CA GLU A 14 -2.44 -39.32 28.11
C GLU A 14 -0.98 -39.07 27.72
N ALA A 15 -0.30 -38.08 28.33
CA ALA A 15 1.08 -37.69 27.98
C ALA A 15 2.10 -38.85 27.93
N GLU A 16 1.93 -39.90 28.74
CA GLU A 16 2.77 -41.11 28.71
C GLU A 16 2.65 -41.89 27.39
N LEU A 17 1.45 -41.94 26.79
CA LEU A 17 1.20 -42.59 25.50
C LEU A 17 1.81 -41.84 24.32
N LEU A 18 2.18 -40.57 24.53
CA LEU A 18 2.77 -39.68 23.53
C LEU A 18 4.31 -39.65 23.58
N GLU A 19 4.95 -40.53 24.34
CA GLU A 19 6.42 -40.63 24.41
C GLU A 19 7.09 -40.80 23.03
N PRO A 20 6.55 -41.57 22.06
CA PRO A 20 7.12 -41.64 20.72
C PRO A 20 7.21 -40.27 20.01
N HIS A 21 6.22 -39.39 20.22
CA HIS A 21 6.19 -38.05 19.65
C HIS A 21 7.20 -37.13 20.34
N ARG A 22 7.29 -37.20 21.67
CA ARG A 22 8.25 -36.45 22.47
C ARG A 22 9.69 -36.84 22.14
N MET A 23 9.97 -38.13 22.01
CA MET A 23 11.26 -38.64 21.56
C MET A 23 11.61 -38.11 20.18
N PHE A 24 10.66 -38.14 19.22
CA PHE A 24 10.89 -37.63 17.88
C PHE A 24 11.22 -36.13 17.87
N LEU A 25 10.53 -35.31 18.67
CA LEU A 25 10.82 -33.89 18.82
C LEU A 25 12.19 -33.63 19.49
N ARG A 26 12.56 -34.41 20.52
CA ARG A 26 13.88 -34.33 21.16
C ARG A 26 15.02 -34.68 20.20
N ASP A 27 14.84 -35.71 19.37
CA ASP A 27 15.78 -36.09 18.29
C ASP A 27 15.96 -34.97 17.26
N LYS A 28 14.95 -34.11 17.09
CA LYS A 28 15.00 -32.92 16.23
C LYS A 28 15.57 -31.68 16.91
N GLY A 29 15.98 -31.78 18.17
CA GLY A 29 16.66 -30.70 18.91
C GLY A 29 15.74 -29.82 19.76
N PHE A 30 14.47 -30.19 19.93
CA PHE A 30 13.56 -29.49 20.84
C PHE A 30 13.66 -30.02 22.28
N PHE A 31 13.55 -29.12 23.26
CA PHE A 31 13.37 -29.51 24.65
C PHE A 31 11.88 -29.72 24.94
N VAL A 32 11.46 -30.96 25.15
CA VAL A 32 10.04 -31.30 25.37
C VAL A 32 9.78 -31.71 26.81
N GLU A 33 8.96 -30.92 27.49
CA GLU A 33 8.41 -31.19 28.82
C GLU A 33 6.92 -31.49 28.72
N SER A 34 6.36 -32.24 29.67
CA SER A 34 4.96 -32.63 29.64
C SER A 34 4.27 -32.42 30.98
N ALA A 35 2.98 -32.12 30.94
CA ALA A 35 2.07 -32.12 32.08
C ALA A 35 0.84 -32.98 31.76
N THR A 36 0.25 -33.60 32.77
CA THR A 36 -0.91 -34.50 32.62
C THR A 36 -2.24 -33.82 32.91
N ASN A 37 -2.22 -32.54 33.28
CA ASN A 37 -3.39 -31.72 33.54
C ASN A 37 -3.04 -30.23 33.35
N ALA A 38 -4.08 -29.39 33.25
CA ALA A 38 -3.92 -27.97 32.99
C ALA A 38 -3.23 -27.22 34.14
N GLU A 39 -3.50 -27.59 35.39
CA GLU A 39 -2.95 -26.95 36.58
C GLU A 39 -1.42 -27.10 36.66
N ASP A 40 -0.91 -28.31 36.44
CA ASP A 40 0.52 -28.60 36.36
C ASP A 40 1.17 -27.87 35.18
N GLY A 41 0.47 -27.81 34.04
CA GLY A 41 0.90 -27.03 32.87
C GLY A 41 1.04 -25.54 33.19
N ALA A 42 0.05 -24.95 33.86
CA ALA A 42 0.07 -23.56 34.31
C ALA A 42 1.20 -23.31 35.31
N GLU A 43 1.44 -24.23 36.24
CA GLU A 43 2.55 -24.12 37.19
C GLU A 43 3.91 -24.15 36.48
N LEU A 44 4.10 -25.03 35.49
CA LEU A 44 5.31 -25.07 34.68
C LEU A 44 5.54 -23.76 33.91
N LEU A 45 4.48 -23.20 33.30
CA LEU A 45 4.54 -21.91 32.60
C LEU A 45 4.90 -20.75 33.52
N ARG A 46 4.44 -20.76 34.79
CA ARG A 46 4.82 -19.74 35.78
C ARG A 46 6.27 -19.88 36.24
N ARG A 47 6.81 -21.11 36.29
CA ARG A 47 8.17 -21.39 36.75
C ARG A 47 9.25 -21.08 35.69
N ARG A 48 8.93 -21.24 34.40
CA ARG A 48 9.85 -20.96 33.28
C ARG A 48 9.11 -20.67 31.98
N GLY A 49 9.80 -19.98 31.06
CA GLY A 49 9.30 -19.75 29.71
C GLY A 49 9.32 -21.02 28.86
N PHE A 50 8.34 -21.12 27.96
CA PHE A 50 8.28 -22.06 26.85
C PHE A 50 8.12 -21.28 25.55
N ASP A 51 8.54 -21.86 24.41
CA ASP A 51 8.34 -21.26 23.10
C ASP A 51 7.01 -21.68 22.45
N LEU A 52 6.49 -22.87 22.82
CA LEU A 52 5.25 -23.43 22.28
C LEU A 52 4.56 -24.33 23.32
N VAL A 53 3.23 -24.32 23.32
CA VAL A 53 2.41 -25.31 24.04
C VAL A 53 1.61 -26.16 23.04
N LEU A 54 1.64 -27.47 23.22
CA LEU A 54 0.68 -28.40 22.64
C LEU A 54 -0.34 -28.72 23.74
N LEU A 55 -1.60 -28.33 23.56
CA LEU A 55 -2.64 -28.42 24.59
C LEU A 55 -3.76 -29.34 24.12
N ASP A 56 -4.00 -30.43 24.85
CA ASP A 56 -5.16 -31.27 24.61
C ASP A 56 -6.46 -30.55 24.97
N GLU A 57 -7.45 -30.71 24.10
CA GLU A 57 -8.77 -30.11 24.28
C GLU A 57 -9.56 -30.83 25.39
N GLN A 58 -9.42 -32.16 25.46
CA GLN A 58 -10.23 -33.03 26.31
C GLN A 58 -9.41 -33.66 27.43
N MET A 59 -9.20 -32.91 28.52
CA MET A 59 -8.58 -33.42 29.73
C MET A 59 -9.58 -33.51 30.89
N PRO A 60 -9.42 -34.46 31.83
CA PRO A 60 -10.18 -34.50 33.08
C PRO A 60 -9.95 -33.23 33.92
N GLY A 61 -11.04 -32.72 34.51
CA GLY A 61 -10.99 -31.50 35.33
C GLY A 61 -11.21 -30.25 34.49
N MET A 62 -10.14 -29.52 34.20
CA MET A 62 -10.19 -28.29 33.42
C MET A 62 -10.21 -28.58 31.91
N ARG A 63 -11.16 -27.98 31.17
CA ARG A 63 -11.23 -28.14 29.71
C ARG A 63 -10.10 -27.37 29.04
N GLY A 64 -9.63 -27.85 27.88
CA GLY A 64 -8.52 -27.22 27.15
C GLY A 64 -8.78 -25.76 26.76
N LEU A 65 -10.03 -25.34 26.53
CA LEU A 65 -10.35 -23.94 26.24
C LEU A 65 -10.15 -23.02 27.46
N ASP A 66 -10.48 -23.50 28.67
CA ASP A 66 -10.29 -22.74 29.90
C ASP A 66 -8.79 -22.66 30.22
N ALA A 67 -8.06 -23.77 30.03
CA ALA A 67 -6.60 -23.81 30.15
C ALA A 67 -5.91 -22.87 29.15
N PHE A 68 -6.40 -22.79 27.90
CA PHE A 68 -5.88 -21.86 26.89
C PHE A 68 -5.96 -20.41 27.38
N ARG A 69 -7.11 -20.00 27.96
CA ARG A 69 -7.30 -18.65 28.50
C ARG A 69 -6.35 -18.37 29.65
N GLU A 70 -6.23 -19.30 30.59
CA GLU A 70 -5.29 -19.17 31.71
C GLU A 70 -3.83 -19.08 31.22
N PHE A 71 -3.43 -19.90 30.25
CA PHE A 71 -2.08 -19.89 29.71
C PHE A 71 -1.77 -18.57 28.99
N ARG A 72 -2.75 -18.00 28.29
CA ARG A 72 -2.63 -16.67 27.67
C ARG A 72 -2.52 -15.54 28.70
N GLU A 73 -3.21 -15.63 29.84
CA GLU A 73 -3.04 -14.66 30.92
C GLU A 73 -1.63 -14.72 31.53
N ILE A 74 -1.07 -15.94 31.68
CA ILE A 74 0.29 -16.14 32.20
C ILE A 74 1.34 -15.69 31.18
N ALA A 75 1.15 -16.03 29.91
CA ALA A 75 2.11 -15.79 28.83
C ALA A 75 1.38 -15.28 27.56
N PRO A 76 1.14 -13.97 27.43
CA PRO A 76 0.32 -13.40 26.35
C PRO A 76 0.81 -13.69 24.93
N ASN A 77 2.12 -13.85 24.74
CA ASN A 77 2.75 -14.06 23.42
C ASN A 77 3.10 -15.53 23.14
N LEU A 78 2.68 -16.47 23.99
CA LEU A 78 3.00 -17.88 23.82
C LEU A 78 2.17 -18.50 22.70
N ASP A 79 2.84 -19.15 21.74
CA ASP A 79 2.13 -19.94 20.74
C ASP A 79 1.51 -21.18 21.41
N ILE A 80 0.21 -21.35 21.24
CA ILE A 80 -0.54 -22.52 21.73
C ILE A 80 -1.18 -23.21 20.54
N VAL A 81 -0.93 -24.50 20.44
CA VAL A 81 -1.53 -25.40 19.44
C VAL A 81 -2.49 -26.32 20.14
N MET A 82 -3.76 -26.23 19.75
CA MET A 82 -4.80 -27.10 20.29
C MET A 82 -4.71 -28.48 19.64
N VAL A 83 -4.81 -29.54 20.43
CA VAL A 83 -4.88 -30.93 19.96
C VAL A 83 -6.30 -31.44 20.29
N THR A 84 -7.10 -31.74 19.28
CA THR A 84 -8.54 -32.07 19.43
C THR A 84 -8.89 -33.42 18.81
N LYS A 85 -10.01 -34.03 19.19
CA LYS A 85 -10.55 -35.25 18.55
C LYS A 85 -11.55 -34.96 17.41
N SER A 86 -11.94 -33.70 17.18
CA SER A 86 -12.98 -33.33 16.21
C SER A 86 -12.51 -32.29 15.19
N GLU A 87 -12.79 -32.52 13.90
CA GLU A 87 -12.56 -31.54 12.82
C GLU A 87 -13.68 -30.48 12.73
N GLU A 88 -14.86 -30.75 13.29
CA GLU A 88 -16.09 -29.97 13.07
C GLU A 88 -16.42 -28.97 14.20
N ASP A 89 -15.54 -28.79 15.18
CA ASP A 89 -15.84 -27.95 16.36
C ASP A 89 -15.70 -26.44 16.05
N THR A 90 -16.64 -25.97 15.23
CA THR A 90 -16.85 -24.56 14.85
C THR A 90 -16.95 -23.64 16.08
N THR A 91 -17.50 -24.15 17.19
CA THR A 91 -17.56 -23.46 18.49
C THR A 91 -16.18 -23.07 19.01
N LEU A 92 -15.17 -23.93 18.82
CA LEU A 92 -13.79 -23.70 19.26
C LEU A 92 -13.14 -22.60 18.42
N MET A 93 -13.34 -22.64 17.10
CA MET A 93 -12.83 -21.61 16.18
C MET A 93 -13.47 -20.24 16.41
N GLU A 94 -14.78 -20.19 16.66
CA GLU A 94 -15.50 -18.95 16.96
C GLU A 94 -15.09 -18.36 18.33
N ALA A 95 -14.86 -19.20 19.33
CA ALA A 95 -14.48 -18.76 20.68
C ALA A 95 -13.02 -18.28 20.79
N LEU A 96 -12.13 -18.78 19.91
CA LEU A 96 -10.71 -18.47 19.93
C LEU A 96 -10.29 -17.44 18.87
N GLY A 97 -11.10 -17.23 17.82
CA GLY A 97 -10.85 -16.22 16.80
C GLY A 97 -9.48 -16.39 16.12
N ALA A 98 -8.68 -15.31 16.09
CA ALA A 98 -7.35 -15.27 15.49
C ALA A 98 -6.21 -15.68 16.44
N ASP A 99 -6.50 -15.97 17.72
CA ASP A 99 -5.49 -16.12 18.77
C ASP A 99 -4.90 -17.53 18.90
N VAL A 100 -5.23 -18.47 18.01
CA VAL A 100 -4.67 -19.84 18.03
C VAL A 100 -3.61 -19.99 16.95
N GLY A 101 -2.39 -20.39 17.33
CA GLY A 101 -1.26 -20.51 16.41
C GLY A 101 -1.42 -21.65 15.39
N ALA A 102 -2.09 -22.75 15.78
CA ALA A 102 -2.54 -23.84 14.91
C ALA A 102 -3.43 -24.82 15.69
N TYR A 103 -4.08 -25.77 15.01
CA TYR A 103 -4.67 -26.94 15.67
C TYR A 103 -4.23 -28.25 14.98
N LEU A 104 -4.34 -29.35 15.73
CA LEU A 104 -4.04 -30.71 15.30
C LEU A 104 -5.20 -31.63 15.68
N VAL A 105 -5.58 -32.54 14.78
CA VAL A 105 -6.65 -33.50 15.03
C VAL A 105 -6.08 -34.89 15.35
N LYS A 106 -6.50 -35.48 16.46
CA LYS A 106 -6.17 -36.85 16.90
C LYS A 106 -6.87 -37.86 15.97
N PRO A 107 -6.23 -38.98 15.61
CA PRO A 107 -4.89 -39.40 16.05
C PRO A 107 -3.77 -38.64 15.32
N VAL A 108 -2.85 -38.05 16.09
CA VAL A 108 -1.70 -37.32 15.55
C VAL A 108 -0.51 -38.25 15.40
N THR A 109 0.25 -38.13 14.30
CA THR A 109 1.53 -38.85 14.12
C THR A 109 2.72 -37.98 14.57
N PRO A 110 3.85 -38.58 14.99
CA PRO A 110 5.05 -37.81 15.37
C PRO A 110 5.53 -36.83 14.29
N ARG A 111 5.37 -37.20 13.00
CA ARG A 111 5.73 -36.34 11.86
C ARG A 111 4.78 -35.14 11.71
N GLN A 112 3.47 -35.32 11.91
CA GLN A 112 2.51 -34.21 11.86
C GLN A 112 2.76 -33.21 12.99
N VAL A 113 3.00 -33.70 14.21
CA VAL A 113 3.35 -32.84 15.35
C VAL A 113 4.63 -32.07 15.06
N TYR A 114 5.70 -32.73 14.62
CA TYR A 114 6.94 -32.06 14.24
C TYR A 114 6.75 -31.02 13.14
N ALA A 115 5.94 -31.28 12.11
CA ALA A 115 5.70 -30.33 11.04
C ALA A 115 5.07 -29.01 11.55
N VAL A 116 4.11 -29.10 12.46
CA VAL A 116 3.48 -27.92 13.08
C VAL A 116 4.45 -27.20 14.02
N VAL A 117 5.14 -27.94 14.89
CA VAL A 117 6.12 -27.39 15.83
C VAL A 117 7.25 -26.69 15.08
N ALA A 118 7.82 -27.32 14.06
CA ALA A 118 8.88 -26.72 13.23
C ALA A 118 8.36 -25.51 12.44
N ARG A 119 7.13 -25.53 11.92
CA ARG A 119 6.54 -24.37 11.24
C ARG A 119 6.45 -23.15 12.18
N LEU A 120 5.99 -23.34 13.41
CA LEU A 120 5.82 -22.25 14.37
C LEU A 120 7.15 -21.77 14.95
N LEU A 121 8.04 -22.71 15.32
CA LEU A 121 9.28 -22.38 16.03
C LEU A 121 10.50 -22.15 15.13
N GLU A 122 10.53 -22.74 13.94
CA GLU A 122 11.64 -22.63 12.98
C GLU A 122 11.23 -21.99 11.65
N GLY A 123 9.94 -21.98 11.31
CA GLY A 123 9.44 -21.56 10.00
C GLY A 123 9.78 -20.11 9.68
N ALA A 124 9.64 -19.19 10.65
CA ALA A 124 10.06 -17.80 10.47
C ALA A 124 11.58 -17.72 10.18
N ARG A 125 12.42 -18.40 10.97
CA ARG A 125 13.88 -18.40 10.78
C ARG A 125 14.30 -19.00 9.44
N ILE A 126 13.72 -20.13 9.05
CA ILE A 126 14.02 -20.80 7.77
C ILE A 126 13.55 -19.94 6.60
N HIS A 127 12.37 -19.32 6.71
CA HIS A 127 11.83 -18.42 5.69
C HIS A 127 12.71 -17.18 5.53
N HIS A 128 13.15 -16.55 6.63
CA HIS A 128 14.02 -15.38 6.59
C HIS A 128 15.39 -15.74 5.98
N GLN A 129 15.98 -16.89 6.36
CA GLN A 129 17.23 -17.37 5.76
C GLN A 129 17.10 -17.64 4.26
N ALA A 130 15.98 -18.23 3.83
CA ALA A 130 15.70 -18.47 2.42
C ALA A 130 15.49 -17.16 1.64
N LEU A 131 14.76 -16.19 2.23
CA LEU A 131 14.55 -14.87 1.68
C LEU A 131 15.88 -14.13 1.50
N ALA A 132 16.71 -14.06 2.55
CA ALA A 132 18.01 -13.41 2.52
C ALA A 132 18.91 -14.01 1.43
N ARG A 133 18.97 -15.34 1.33
CA ARG A 133 19.73 -16.03 0.28
C ARG A 133 19.21 -15.68 -1.12
N ARG A 134 17.89 -15.77 -1.33
CA ARG A 134 17.26 -15.44 -2.62
C ARG A 134 17.52 -13.98 -3.00
N PHE A 135 17.45 -13.08 -2.03
CA PHE A 135 17.76 -11.67 -2.22
C PHE A 135 19.22 -11.46 -2.62
N VAL A 136 20.19 -12.04 -1.92
CA VAL A 136 21.62 -11.90 -2.27
C VAL A 136 21.90 -12.42 -3.68
N GLU A 137 21.28 -13.53 -4.07
CA GLU A 137 21.39 -14.08 -5.43
C GLU A 137 20.78 -13.13 -6.48
N ARG A 138 19.57 -12.58 -6.22
CA ARG A 138 18.88 -11.66 -7.14
C ARG A 138 19.52 -10.27 -7.19
N PHE A 139 20.03 -9.76 -6.08
CA PHE A 139 20.59 -8.41 -5.95
C PHE A 139 21.79 -8.19 -6.87
N ARG A 140 22.64 -9.20 -7.06
CA ARG A 140 23.76 -9.13 -8.02
C ARG A 140 23.28 -8.90 -9.45
N ALA A 141 22.17 -9.53 -9.84
CA ALA A 141 21.56 -9.32 -11.14
C ALA A 141 20.88 -7.94 -11.22
N LEU A 142 20.17 -7.53 -10.16
CA LEU A 142 19.57 -6.18 -10.07
C LEU A 142 20.60 -5.06 -10.23
N GLN A 143 21.81 -5.23 -9.70
CA GLN A 143 22.92 -4.27 -9.86
C GLN A 143 23.52 -4.24 -11.28
N ALA A 144 23.52 -5.38 -11.98
CA ALA A 144 24.08 -5.48 -13.32
C ALA A 144 23.11 -5.02 -14.41
N GLU A 145 21.80 -5.14 -14.15
CA GLU A 145 20.74 -4.76 -15.08
C GLU A 145 20.58 -3.22 -15.10
N SER A 146 20.74 -2.62 -16.28
CA SER A 146 20.63 -1.17 -16.42
C SER A 146 19.19 -0.69 -16.49
N PHE A 147 18.90 0.44 -15.83
CA PHE A 147 17.62 1.16 -15.97
C PHE A 147 17.48 1.91 -17.32
N ARG A 148 18.58 2.12 -18.05
CA ARG A 148 18.63 3.04 -19.21
C ARG A 148 17.82 2.59 -20.41
N ASP A 149 17.76 1.27 -20.61
CA ASP A 149 17.16 0.65 -21.80
C ASP A 149 15.73 0.16 -21.53
N LEU A 150 15.16 0.48 -20.36
CA LEU A 150 13.80 0.10 -20.01
C LEU A 150 12.80 0.95 -20.81
N ASP A 151 11.82 0.28 -21.41
CA ASP A 151 10.58 0.90 -21.82
C ASP A 151 9.64 1.05 -20.61
N TRP A 152 8.44 1.58 -20.82
CA TRP A 152 7.50 1.82 -19.72
C TRP A 152 7.05 0.54 -19.02
N ARG A 153 7.01 -0.61 -19.72
CA ARG A 153 6.69 -1.91 -19.11
C ARG A 153 7.84 -2.39 -18.24
N GLY A 154 9.07 -2.30 -18.77
CA GLY A 154 10.27 -2.60 -18.00
C GLY A 154 10.40 -1.76 -16.73
N TRP A 155 9.98 -0.49 -16.77
CA TRP A 155 9.90 0.36 -15.57
C TRP A 155 8.88 -0.13 -14.55
N ILE A 156 7.67 -0.51 -14.98
CA ILE A 156 6.65 -1.11 -14.10
C ILE A 156 7.20 -2.38 -13.46
N ASP A 157 7.75 -3.30 -14.26
CA ASP A 157 8.26 -4.59 -13.78
C ASP A 157 9.39 -4.38 -12.78
N ARG A 158 10.34 -3.50 -13.11
CA ARG A 158 11.48 -3.19 -12.25
C ARG A 158 11.04 -2.56 -10.94
N PHE A 159 10.18 -1.56 -11.00
CA PHE A 159 9.73 -0.85 -9.79
C PHE A 159 8.87 -1.75 -8.90
N THR A 160 8.01 -2.59 -9.49
CA THR A 160 7.21 -3.58 -8.77
C THR A 160 8.10 -4.60 -8.08
N GLU A 161 9.14 -5.10 -8.75
CA GLU A 161 10.10 -6.05 -8.16
C GLU A 161 10.84 -5.42 -6.97
N LEU A 162 11.39 -4.21 -7.14
CA LEU A 162 12.10 -3.52 -6.06
C LEU A 162 11.17 -3.21 -4.87
N THR A 163 9.92 -2.86 -5.14
CA THR A 163 8.90 -2.63 -4.13
C THR A 163 8.60 -3.91 -3.35
N GLN A 164 8.43 -5.05 -4.04
CA GLN A 164 8.17 -6.32 -3.39
C GLN A 164 9.36 -6.75 -2.51
N TRP A 165 10.60 -6.58 -2.98
CA TRP A 165 11.77 -6.86 -2.16
C TRP A 165 11.86 -5.96 -0.92
N ASP A 166 11.53 -4.67 -1.02
CA ASP A 166 11.51 -3.78 0.15
C ASP A 166 10.51 -4.27 1.19
N LEU A 167 9.29 -4.64 0.75
CA LEU A 167 8.24 -5.17 1.62
C LEU A 167 8.66 -6.46 2.31
N ASP A 168 9.17 -7.44 1.54
CA ASP A 168 9.57 -8.74 2.07
C ASP A 168 10.71 -8.61 3.08
N LEU A 169 11.74 -7.79 2.78
CA LEU A 169 12.89 -7.60 3.66
C LEU A 169 12.53 -6.83 4.93
N VAL A 170 11.66 -5.81 4.83
CA VAL A 170 11.16 -5.08 6.00
C VAL A 170 10.33 -6.00 6.89
N ALA A 171 9.41 -6.79 6.31
CA ALA A 171 8.60 -7.75 7.06
C ALA A 171 9.45 -8.83 7.75
N ALA A 172 10.58 -9.22 7.15
CA ALA A 172 11.53 -10.15 7.73
C ALA A 172 12.52 -9.52 8.73
N CYS A 173 12.42 -8.21 8.99
CA CYS A 173 13.36 -7.45 9.83
C CYS A 173 14.83 -7.50 9.34
N GLU A 174 15.05 -7.72 8.04
CA GLU A 174 16.38 -7.80 7.41
C GLU A 174 16.93 -6.39 7.10
N THR A 175 17.19 -5.62 8.15
CA THR A 175 17.57 -4.19 8.09
C THR A 175 18.76 -3.91 7.17
N GLY A 176 19.87 -4.66 7.28
CA GLY A 176 21.06 -4.44 6.44
C GLY A 176 20.82 -4.76 4.95
N LEU A 177 19.99 -5.74 4.63
CA LEU A 177 19.61 -6.04 3.25
C LEU A 177 18.65 -5.00 2.69
N THR A 178 17.74 -4.49 3.54
CA THR A 178 16.84 -3.39 3.20
C THR A 178 17.62 -2.13 2.82
N GLU A 179 18.63 -1.75 3.62
CA GLU A 179 19.53 -0.62 3.31
C GLU A 179 20.30 -0.85 2.01
N THR A 180 20.77 -2.07 1.77
CA THR A 180 21.47 -2.46 0.54
C THR A 180 20.57 -2.30 -0.69
N LEU A 181 19.31 -2.73 -0.61
CA LEU A 181 18.32 -2.54 -1.68
C LEU A 181 18.04 -1.05 -1.93
N ARG A 182 17.77 -0.29 -0.86
CA ARG A 182 17.46 1.15 -0.93
C ARG A 182 18.62 1.97 -1.48
N GLY A 183 19.85 1.45 -1.41
CA GLY A 183 21.01 2.02 -2.10
C GLY A 183 20.87 2.13 -3.64
N LEU A 184 19.96 1.37 -4.26
CA LEU A 184 19.69 1.45 -5.71
C LEU A 184 18.73 2.60 -6.08
N TYR A 185 17.96 3.13 -5.13
CA TYR A 185 16.86 4.05 -5.40
C TYR A 185 17.32 5.41 -5.96
N PRO A 186 18.43 6.02 -5.50
CA PRO A 186 18.92 7.27 -6.09
C PRO A 186 19.22 7.15 -7.58
N ASP A 187 19.86 6.05 -8.00
CA ASP A 187 20.17 5.78 -9.40
C ASP A 187 18.90 5.49 -10.21
N MET A 188 18.00 4.66 -9.67
CA MET A 188 16.68 4.39 -10.25
C MET A 188 15.92 5.69 -10.53
N ARG A 189 15.79 6.58 -9.53
CA ARG A 189 15.05 7.84 -9.64
C ARG A 189 15.66 8.78 -10.69
N ARG A 190 17.00 8.85 -10.78
CA ARG A 190 17.70 9.68 -11.78
C ARG A 190 17.49 9.15 -13.20
N GLU A 191 17.62 7.85 -13.40
CA GLU A 191 17.41 7.23 -14.71
C GLU A 191 15.93 7.30 -15.12
N PHE A 192 14.99 7.19 -14.18
CA PHE A 192 13.57 7.39 -14.42
C PHE A 192 13.25 8.82 -14.85
N ALA A 193 13.84 9.83 -14.22
CA ALA A 193 13.69 11.22 -14.64
C ALA A 193 14.21 11.44 -16.08
N THR A 194 15.33 10.80 -16.43
CA THR A 194 15.86 10.82 -17.81
C THR A 194 14.91 10.17 -18.81
N PHE A 195 14.32 9.03 -18.43
CA PHE A 195 13.31 8.33 -19.22
C PHE A 195 12.06 9.20 -19.44
N ILE A 196 11.48 9.77 -18.38
CA ILE A 196 10.28 10.62 -18.45
C ILE A 196 10.53 11.88 -19.28
N ARG A 197 11.68 12.54 -19.11
CA ARG A 197 12.07 13.71 -19.93
C ARG A 197 11.99 13.42 -21.43
N ARG A 198 12.36 12.21 -21.84
CA ARG A 198 12.39 11.78 -23.25
C ARG A 198 11.02 11.28 -23.72
N GLU A 199 10.41 10.38 -22.97
CA GLU A 199 9.24 9.62 -23.41
C GLU A 199 7.92 10.35 -23.16
N TYR A 200 7.77 11.08 -22.06
CA TYR A 200 6.48 11.66 -21.72
C TYR A 200 5.96 12.65 -22.78
N PRO A 201 6.75 13.63 -23.26
CA PRO A 201 6.33 14.48 -24.37
C PRO A 201 6.07 13.72 -25.68
N ARG A 202 6.73 12.56 -25.88
CA ARG A 202 6.51 11.70 -27.05
C ARG A 202 5.17 10.99 -26.97
N TRP A 203 4.80 10.47 -25.79
CA TRP A 203 3.48 9.88 -25.55
C TRP A 203 2.36 10.89 -25.80
N LEU A 204 2.52 12.15 -25.36
CA LEU A 204 1.49 13.17 -25.53
C LEU A 204 1.33 13.68 -26.97
N ARG A 205 2.32 13.46 -27.84
CA ARG A 205 2.23 13.78 -29.28
C ARG A 205 1.57 12.68 -30.08
N ASP A 206 1.65 11.43 -29.63
CA ASP A 206 1.08 10.25 -30.31
C ASP A 206 0.35 9.38 -29.30
N LEU A 207 -0.90 9.75 -28.99
CA LEU A 207 -1.73 9.05 -28.03
C LEU A 207 -2.17 7.65 -28.50
N GLY A 208 -2.06 7.35 -29.81
CA GLY A 208 -2.34 6.02 -30.36
C GLY A 208 -1.11 5.12 -30.48
N GLY A 209 0.09 5.65 -30.17
CA GLY A 209 1.36 4.95 -30.25
C GLY A 209 1.67 4.07 -29.04
N GLY A 210 2.88 3.49 -29.02
CA GLY A 210 3.36 2.66 -27.90
C GLY A 210 3.65 3.50 -26.65
N ARG A 211 2.66 3.65 -25.77
CA ARG A 211 2.73 4.37 -24.48
C ARG A 211 2.07 3.56 -23.36
N PRO A 212 2.34 3.86 -22.08
CA PRO A 212 1.52 3.33 -21.00
C PRO A 212 0.11 3.98 -21.00
N PRO A 213 -0.89 3.33 -20.38
CA PRO A 213 -2.10 4.01 -19.95
C PRO A 213 -1.73 5.17 -19.01
N LEU A 214 -2.37 6.30 -19.18
CA LEU A 214 -2.22 7.50 -18.36
C LEU A 214 -3.48 7.75 -17.53
N SER A 215 -3.45 8.73 -16.61
CA SER A 215 -4.64 9.11 -15.83
C SER A 215 -5.88 9.31 -16.71
N VAL A 216 -5.72 9.96 -17.87
CA VAL A 216 -6.82 10.21 -18.83
C VAL A 216 -7.46 8.94 -19.41
N ASP A 217 -6.77 7.81 -19.38
CA ASP A 217 -7.27 6.56 -19.96
C ASP A 217 -8.00 5.68 -18.94
N VAL A 218 -7.85 5.96 -17.63
CA VAL A 218 -8.29 5.07 -16.54
C VAL A 218 -9.77 4.65 -16.68
N VAL A 219 -10.65 5.63 -16.85
CA VAL A 219 -12.09 5.36 -16.95
C VAL A 219 -12.43 4.59 -18.23
N HIS A 220 -11.86 4.98 -19.37
CA HIS A 220 -12.14 4.34 -20.66
C HIS A 220 -11.59 2.91 -20.73
N GLU A 221 -10.35 2.69 -20.29
CA GLU A 221 -9.67 1.40 -20.43
C GLU A 221 -10.05 0.39 -19.34
N PHE A 222 -10.32 0.84 -18.11
CA PHE A 222 -10.48 -0.07 -16.96
C PHE A 222 -11.88 -0.04 -16.34
N LEU A 223 -12.53 1.13 -16.28
CA LEU A 223 -13.87 1.23 -15.67
C LEU A 223 -14.99 0.89 -16.66
N LEU A 224 -14.88 1.37 -17.90
CA LEU A 224 -15.88 1.18 -18.95
C LEU A 224 -16.19 -0.31 -19.23
N PRO A 225 -15.20 -1.23 -19.32
CA PRO A 225 -15.49 -2.64 -19.54
C PRO A 225 -16.34 -3.27 -18.43
N ILE A 226 -16.20 -2.80 -17.18
CA ILE A 226 -17.00 -3.27 -16.04
C ILE A 226 -18.45 -2.81 -16.22
N ILE A 227 -18.66 -1.53 -16.53
CA ILE A 227 -19.98 -0.94 -16.74
C ILE A 227 -20.70 -1.62 -17.90
N ASP A 228 -19.99 -1.91 -19.00
CA ASP A 228 -20.58 -2.51 -20.19
C ASP A 228 -21.06 -3.93 -19.98
N ARG A 229 -20.35 -4.67 -19.12
CA ARG A 229 -20.69 -6.05 -18.80
C ARG A 229 -21.73 -6.15 -17.69
N ASP A 230 -21.52 -5.44 -16.59
CA ASP A 230 -22.22 -5.68 -15.33
C ASP A 230 -23.25 -4.57 -15.00
N ARG A 231 -23.32 -3.49 -15.80
CA ARG A 231 -24.20 -2.29 -15.64
C ARG A 231 -24.06 -1.53 -14.32
N GLN A 232 -23.19 -2.00 -13.43
CA GLN A 232 -22.88 -1.42 -12.15
C GLN A 232 -21.39 -1.58 -11.85
N ALA A 233 -20.79 -0.54 -11.31
CA ALA A 233 -19.41 -0.56 -10.84
C ALA A 233 -19.23 0.34 -9.61
N LEU A 234 -18.27 -0.01 -8.76
CA LEU A 234 -17.73 0.90 -7.76
C LEU A 234 -16.36 1.38 -8.23
N PHE A 235 -16.13 2.68 -8.27
CA PHE A 235 -14.87 3.31 -8.60
C PHE A 235 -14.29 4.00 -7.35
N VAL A 236 -13.16 3.52 -6.86
CA VAL A 236 -12.52 4.02 -5.64
C VAL A 236 -11.18 4.63 -5.99
N VAL A 237 -10.99 5.90 -5.63
CA VAL A 237 -9.69 6.57 -5.70
C VAL A 237 -9.23 6.83 -4.26
N ILE A 238 -8.09 6.27 -3.88
CA ILE A 238 -7.42 6.63 -2.64
C ILE A 238 -6.32 7.62 -3.00
N ASP A 239 -6.49 8.87 -2.58
CA ASP A 239 -5.57 9.97 -2.85
C ASP A 239 -4.16 9.63 -2.37
N CYS A 240 -3.15 9.86 -3.21
CA CYS A 240 -1.74 9.70 -2.84
C CYS A 240 -1.36 8.25 -2.45
N LEU A 241 -2.11 7.23 -2.90
CA LEU A 241 -1.81 5.81 -2.65
C LEU A 241 -0.66 5.31 -3.55
N ARG A 242 0.47 5.01 -2.92
CA ARG A 242 1.65 4.40 -3.55
C ARG A 242 1.48 2.89 -3.77
N LEU A 243 2.30 2.35 -4.68
CA LEU A 243 2.32 0.91 -4.97
C LEU A 243 2.66 0.05 -3.74
N ASP A 244 3.63 0.46 -2.92
CA ASP A 244 4.02 -0.27 -1.71
C ASP A 244 2.90 -0.27 -0.66
N GLN A 245 2.16 0.83 -0.53
CA GLN A 245 0.98 0.90 0.31
C GLN A 245 -0.15 0.00 -0.20
N TRP A 246 -0.41 -0.01 -1.51
CA TRP A 246 -1.38 -0.93 -2.12
C TRP A 246 -1.03 -2.39 -1.83
N ARG A 247 0.23 -2.78 -2.03
CA ARG A 247 0.72 -4.14 -1.75
C ARG A 247 0.59 -4.54 -0.29
N SER A 248 0.66 -3.60 0.65
CA SER A 248 0.40 -3.86 2.07
C SER A 248 -1.07 -4.07 2.39
N ILE A 249 -1.99 -3.38 1.70
CA ILE A 249 -3.44 -3.50 1.97
C ILE A 249 -4.12 -4.60 1.14
N GLU A 250 -3.61 -4.93 -0.04
CA GLU A 250 -4.12 -5.95 -0.97
C GLU A 250 -4.43 -7.30 -0.28
N PRO A 251 -3.55 -7.87 0.58
CA PRO A 251 -3.82 -9.13 1.29
C PRO A 251 -5.11 -9.12 2.12
N SER A 252 -5.47 -7.97 2.71
CA SER A 252 -6.69 -7.83 3.54
C SER A 252 -7.99 -7.95 2.74
N LEU A 253 -7.92 -7.86 1.41
CA LEU A 253 -9.07 -7.94 0.50
C LEU A 253 -9.21 -9.32 -0.16
N THR A 254 -8.19 -10.17 -0.11
CA THR A 254 -8.16 -11.47 -0.84
C THR A 254 -9.23 -12.47 -0.39
N ALA A 255 -9.70 -12.35 0.85
CA ALA A 255 -10.80 -13.15 1.38
C ALA A 255 -12.17 -12.73 0.80
N LEU A 256 -12.29 -11.50 0.32
CA LEU A 256 -13.54 -10.91 -0.20
C LEU A 256 -13.57 -10.89 -1.74
N PHE A 257 -12.40 -10.78 -2.37
CA PHE A 257 -12.28 -10.56 -3.81
C PHE A 257 -11.20 -11.46 -4.44
N GLU A 258 -11.41 -11.81 -5.70
CA GLU A 258 -10.34 -12.06 -6.65
C GLU A 258 -9.79 -10.72 -7.14
N ILE A 259 -8.47 -10.56 -7.12
CA ILE A 259 -7.81 -9.27 -7.33
C ILE A 259 -6.87 -9.36 -8.53
N GLU A 260 -7.12 -8.52 -9.53
CA GLU A 260 -6.25 -8.35 -10.69
C GLU A 260 -5.63 -6.95 -10.64
N THR A 261 -4.34 -6.87 -10.30
CA THR A 261 -3.60 -5.60 -10.21
C THR A 261 -2.73 -5.40 -11.44
N THR A 262 -2.88 -4.25 -12.09
CA THR A 262 -1.96 -3.73 -13.11
C THR A 262 -1.57 -2.29 -12.76
N HIS A 263 -0.94 -1.57 -13.69
CA HIS A 263 -0.39 -0.24 -13.44
C HIS A 263 -0.64 0.70 -14.60
N TYR A 264 -0.64 1.99 -14.26
CA TYR A 264 -0.69 3.07 -15.22
C TYR A 264 0.23 4.22 -14.75
N PHE A 265 0.44 5.23 -15.60
CA PHE A 265 1.26 6.38 -15.25
C PHE A 265 0.39 7.61 -14.93
N SER A 266 0.62 8.25 -13.79
CA SER A 266 0.04 9.55 -13.50
C SER A 266 0.49 10.59 -14.55
N ILE A 267 -0.38 11.53 -14.89
CA ILE A 267 0.03 12.68 -15.71
C ILE A 267 0.91 13.64 -14.91
N LEU A 268 1.60 14.54 -15.61
CA LEU A 268 2.50 15.51 -14.99
C LEU A 268 1.86 16.91 -14.94
N PRO A 269 2.03 17.66 -13.82
CA PRO A 269 2.65 17.21 -12.56
C PRO A 269 1.80 16.17 -11.84
N THR A 270 2.44 15.30 -11.05
CA THR A 270 1.81 14.25 -10.24
C THR A 270 1.10 14.82 -9.00
N ALA A 271 0.11 15.67 -9.23
CA ALA A 271 -0.58 16.41 -8.18
C ALA A 271 -2.08 16.37 -8.38
N THR A 272 -2.81 16.31 -7.26
CA THR A 272 -4.25 16.18 -7.17
C THR A 272 -5.02 16.97 -8.23
N PRO A 273 -4.90 18.32 -8.34
CA PRO A 273 -5.70 19.08 -9.30
C PRO A 273 -5.47 18.76 -10.78
N TYR A 274 -4.34 18.15 -11.12
CA TYR A 274 -4.04 17.74 -12.49
C TYR A 274 -4.44 16.28 -12.68
N SER A 275 -3.83 15.38 -11.92
CA SER A 275 -3.98 13.93 -12.13
C SER A 275 -5.39 13.42 -11.80
N ARG A 276 -6.04 13.93 -10.74
CA ARG A 276 -7.40 13.53 -10.37
C ARG A 276 -8.41 13.97 -11.41
N ASN A 277 -8.35 15.25 -11.79
CA ASN A 277 -9.27 15.80 -12.77
C ASN A 277 -9.10 15.14 -14.13
N ALA A 278 -7.87 14.83 -14.53
CA ALA A 278 -7.60 14.04 -15.74
C ALA A 278 -8.20 12.63 -15.65
N LEU A 279 -8.07 11.98 -14.49
CA LEU A 279 -8.65 10.67 -14.22
C LEU A 279 -10.17 10.64 -14.32
N PHE A 280 -10.86 11.64 -13.76
CA PHE A 280 -12.33 11.70 -13.82
C PHE A 280 -12.89 12.26 -15.13
N SER A 281 -12.13 13.05 -15.89
CA SER A 281 -12.62 13.67 -17.12
C SER A 281 -12.24 12.90 -18.38
N GLY A 282 -11.16 12.11 -18.33
CA GLY A 282 -10.51 11.56 -19.51
C GLY A 282 -9.82 12.59 -20.40
N LEU A 283 -9.60 13.80 -19.88
CA LEU A 283 -9.04 14.93 -20.61
C LEU A 283 -7.76 15.42 -19.95
N PHE A 284 -6.83 15.93 -20.75
CA PHE A 284 -5.67 16.62 -20.22
C PHE A 284 -6.06 17.97 -19.61
N PRO A 285 -5.27 18.51 -18.67
CA PRO A 285 -5.52 19.81 -18.03
C PRO A 285 -5.84 20.95 -19.01
N CYS A 286 -5.13 21.07 -20.15
CA CYS A 286 -5.44 22.08 -21.15
C CYS A 286 -6.81 21.92 -21.81
N GLU A 287 -7.28 20.67 -21.97
CA GLU A 287 -8.57 20.34 -22.58
C GLU A 287 -9.71 20.58 -21.60
N ILE A 288 -9.50 20.28 -20.31
CA ILE A 288 -10.44 20.62 -19.23
C ILE A 288 -10.61 22.15 -19.18
N ALA A 289 -9.51 22.89 -19.13
CA ALA A 289 -9.55 24.35 -19.11
C ALA A 289 -10.25 24.96 -20.33
N ALA A 290 -10.11 24.34 -21.51
CA ALA A 290 -10.76 24.82 -22.74
C ALA A 290 -12.25 24.47 -22.80
N ARG A 291 -12.64 23.27 -22.34
CA ARG A 291 -14.02 22.76 -22.46
C ARG A 291 -14.90 23.18 -21.28
N PHE A 292 -14.32 23.27 -20.09
CA PHE A 292 -14.99 23.58 -18.83
C PHE A 292 -14.26 24.72 -18.10
N PRO A 293 -14.18 25.92 -18.69
CA PRO A 293 -13.44 27.05 -18.11
C PRO A 293 -13.95 27.41 -16.70
N ASP A 294 -15.26 27.30 -16.47
CA ASP A 294 -15.89 27.57 -15.16
C ASP A 294 -15.51 26.54 -14.09
N TRP A 295 -15.12 25.32 -14.49
CA TRP A 295 -14.74 24.24 -13.57
C TRP A 295 -13.23 24.17 -13.33
N TRP A 296 -12.44 24.74 -14.23
CA TRP A 296 -10.99 24.81 -14.08
C TRP A 296 -10.54 25.95 -13.17
N GLY A 297 -11.31 27.02 -13.00
CA GLY A 297 -10.97 28.12 -12.09
C GLY A 297 -9.75 28.96 -12.51
N GLU A 298 -9.76 30.26 -12.19
CA GLU A 298 -8.65 31.16 -12.57
C GLU A 298 -7.54 31.27 -11.51
N ARG A 299 -7.76 30.88 -10.24
CA ARG A 299 -6.81 31.14 -9.14
C ARG A 299 -6.89 30.11 -8.01
N GLU A 300 -5.74 29.49 -7.73
CA GLU A 300 -5.39 28.64 -6.57
C GLU A 300 -5.81 27.16 -6.59
N ASP A 301 -4.84 26.28 -6.25
CA ASP A 301 -4.90 24.81 -6.36
C ASP A 301 -6.07 24.17 -5.57
N GLU A 302 -6.57 24.83 -4.52
CA GLU A 302 -7.66 24.32 -3.66
C GLU A 302 -9.03 24.31 -4.34
N THR A 303 -9.28 25.24 -5.27
CA THR A 303 -10.59 25.34 -5.96
C THR A 303 -10.73 24.36 -7.13
N LEU A 304 -9.62 23.73 -7.55
CA LEU A 304 -9.55 22.91 -8.76
C LEU A 304 -10.19 21.52 -8.61
N ASN A 305 -10.45 21.05 -7.38
CA ASN A 305 -10.95 19.70 -7.11
C ASN A 305 -12.40 19.73 -6.56
N ALA A 306 -13.29 20.41 -7.28
CA ALA A 306 -14.70 20.59 -6.89
C ALA A 306 -15.69 19.91 -7.84
N HIS A 307 -15.25 19.47 -9.02
CA HIS A 307 -16.11 19.04 -10.12
C HIS A 307 -15.85 17.59 -10.56
N GLU A 308 -15.21 16.75 -9.73
CA GLU A 308 -14.91 15.35 -10.07
C GLU A 308 -16.15 14.56 -10.50
N ARG A 309 -17.29 14.78 -9.83
CA ARG A 309 -18.58 14.18 -10.19
C ARG A 309 -19.03 14.59 -11.60
N ASP A 310 -18.96 15.88 -11.89
CA ASP A 310 -19.45 16.47 -13.14
C ASP A 310 -18.56 16.05 -14.32
N LEU A 311 -17.24 16.03 -14.10
CA LEU A 311 -16.25 15.53 -15.05
C LEU A 311 -16.50 14.06 -15.40
N LEU A 312 -16.73 13.20 -14.40
CA LEU A 312 -17.05 11.79 -14.64
C LEU A 312 -18.35 11.61 -15.42
N GLY A 313 -19.38 12.37 -15.06
CA GLY A 313 -20.65 12.37 -15.80
C GLY A 313 -20.47 12.79 -17.25
N ALA A 314 -19.69 13.85 -17.51
CA ALA A 314 -19.41 14.33 -18.85
C ALA A 314 -18.61 13.32 -19.70
N GLN A 315 -17.59 12.68 -19.11
CA GLN A 315 -16.80 11.64 -19.77
C GLN A 315 -17.67 10.45 -20.16
N LEU A 316 -18.50 9.94 -19.24
CA LEU A 316 -19.38 8.81 -19.49
C LEU A 316 -20.40 9.13 -20.59
N ALA A 317 -20.97 10.33 -20.59
CA ALA A 317 -21.91 10.76 -21.63
C ALA A 317 -21.25 10.77 -23.01
N GLU A 318 -20.00 11.22 -23.11
CA GLU A 318 -19.22 11.21 -24.35
C GLU A 318 -18.87 9.80 -24.83
N LEU A 319 -18.62 8.88 -23.89
CA LEU A 319 -18.46 7.45 -24.14
C LEU A 319 -19.80 6.73 -24.42
N GLY A 320 -20.90 7.47 -24.58
CA GLY A 320 -22.22 6.94 -24.91
C GLY A 320 -22.90 6.19 -23.76
N LYS A 321 -22.48 6.43 -22.50
CA LYS A 321 -23.05 5.80 -21.30
C LYS A 321 -23.93 6.80 -20.55
N GLN A 322 -25.23 6.51 -20.51
CA GLN A 322 -26.19 7.24 -19.68
C GLN A 322 -26.48 6.43 -18.42
N VAL A 323 -25.58 6.51 -17.45
CA VAL A 323 -25.70 5.81 -16.17
C VAL A 323 -25.64 6.80 -15.00
N PRO A 324 -26.38 6.58 -13.91
CA PRO A 324 -26.34 7.49 -12.77
C PRO A 324 -24.98 7.41 -12.06
N VAL A 325 -24.39 8.57 -11.76
CA VAL A 325 -23.15 8.71 -11.00
C VAL A 325 -23.48 9.21 -9.59
N ARG A 326 -23.16 8.39 -8.59
CA ARG A 326 -23.13 8.78 -7.17
C ARG A 326 -21.68 9.05 -6.81
N TYR A 327 -21.40 10.21 -6.24
CA TYR A 327 -20.04 10.61 -5.92
C TYR A 327 -19.97 11.07 -4.47
N GLU A 328 -18.96 10.60 -3.75
CA GLU A 328 -18.65 11.01 -2.38
C GLU A 328 -17.15 11.29 -2.25
N LYS A 329 -16.81 12.42 -1.63
CA LYS A 329 -15.44 12.80 -1.31
C LYS A 329 -15.29 12.79 0.20
N ILE A 330 -14.33 12.02 0.70
CA ILE A 330 -14.15 11.74 2.11
C ILE A 330 -12.79 12.31 2.52
N SER A 331 -12.84 13.46 3.20
CA SER A 331 -11.67 14.19 3.72
C SER A 331 -11.71 14.32 5.24
N SER A 332 -12.77 13.87 5.90
CA SER A 332 -12.95 13.94 7.35
C SER A 332 -13.57 12.67 7.94
N ALA A 333 -13.41 12.48 9.25
CA ALA A 333 -14.05 11.39 9.98
C ALA A 333 -15.59 11.49 9.92
N GLN A 334 -16.14 12.72 9.97
CA GLN A 334 -17.58 12.94 9.88
C GLN A 334 -18.16 12.48 8.53
N GLU A 335 -17.49 12.82 7.42
CA GLU A 335 -17.90 12.35 6.08
C GLU A 335 -17.77 10.83 5.95
N ALA A 336 -16.76 10.23 6.58
CA ALA A 336 -16.60 8.78 6.64
C ALA A 336 -17.79 8.12 7.37
N ASP A 337 -18.16 8.63 8.55
CA ASP A 337 -19.32 8.15 9.31
C ASP A 337 -20.64 8.34 8.53
N ASP A 338 -20.78 9.45 7.80
CA ASP A 338 -21.93 9.74 6.95
C ASP A 338 -22.05 8.79 5.75
N LEU A 339 -20.92 8.39 5.16
CA LEU A 339 -20.89 7.35 4.15
C LEU A 339 -21.30 6.00 4.75
N GLU A 340 -20.75 5.62 5.89
CA GLU A 340 -21.05 4.34 6.55
C GLU A 340 -22.54 4.19 6.87
N ARG A 341 -23.17 5.24 7.40
CA ARG A 341 -24.63 5.27 7.63
C ARG A 341 -25.46 5.07 6.36
N ARG A 342 -24.93 5.44 5.20
CA ARG A 342 -25.63 5.42 3.90
C ARG A 342 -25.20 4.29 2.97
N LEU A 343 -24.26 3.42 3.36
CA LEU A 343 -23.74 2.30 2.55
C LEU A 343 -24.86 1.50 1.90
N GLY A 344 -25.91 1.19 2.68
CA GLY A 344 -27.05 0.42 2.20
C GLY A 344 -27.75 1.02 0.96
N SER A 345 -27.80 2.36 0.88
CA SER A 345 -28.43 3.12 -0.20
C SER A 345 -27.45 3.60 -1.28
N PHE A 346 -26.15 3.59 -0.98
CA PHE A 346 -25.09 4.01 -1.90
C PHE A 346 -25.00 3.08 -3.12
N PHE A 347 -25.13 1.78 -2.89
CA PHE A 347 -25.22 0.77 -3.95
C PHE A 347 -26.66 0.66 -4.46
N ALA A 348 -26.97 1.32 -5.58
CA ALA A 348 -28.25 1.13 -6.27
C ALA A 348 -28.23 -0.08 -7.20
N ALA A 349 -29.31 -0.31 -7.95
CA ALA A 349 -29.39 -1.42 -8.90
C ALA A 349 -28.56 -1.17 -10.17
N ASP A 350 -28.31 0.08 -10.54
CA ASP A 350 -27.57 0.49 -11.73
C ASP A 350 -26.67 1.72 -11.50
N GLY A 351 -25.65 1.82 -12.34
CA GLY A 351 -24.73 2.94 -12.42
C GLY A 351 -23.47 2.82 -11.59
N ILE A 352 -22.84 3.97 -11.33
CA ILE A 352 -21.49 4.04 -10.78
C ILE A 352 -21.56 4.71 -9.41
N GLY A 353 -21.05 4.00 -8.39
CA GLY A 353 -20.60 4.64 -7.17
C GLY A 353 -19.15 5.07 -7.33
N ALA A 354 -18.83 6.33 -7.12
CA ALA A 354 -17.48 6.86 -7.16
C ALA A 354 -17.12 7.45 -5.78
N CYS A 355 -16.01 7.02 -5.20
CA CYS A 355 -15.56 7.51 -3.90
C CYS A 355 -14.11 7.97 -3.99
N VAL A 356 -13.81 9.11 -3.38
CA VAL A 356 -12.44 9.61 -3.21
C VAL A 356 -12.10 9.69 -1.73
N PHE A 357 -11.03 9.03 -1.30
CA PHE A 357 -10.55 9.04 0.07
C PHE A 357 -9.23 9.82 0.17
N ASN A 358 -9.26 10.97 0.85
CA ASN A 358 -8.12 11.91 0.91
C ASN A 358 -7.15 11.65 2.08
N PHE A 359 -7.38 10.63 2.89
CA PHE A 359 -6.69 10.47 4.19
C PHE A 359 -5.15 10.36 4.06
N ILE A 360 -4.64 9.59 3.09
CA ILE A 360 -3.19 9.42 2.93
C ILE A 360 -2.55 10.75 2.55
N ASP A 361 -3.15 11.50 1.62
CA ASP A 361 -2.65 12.83 1.24
C ASP A 361 -2.66 13.81 2.44
N LEU A 362 -3.75 13.83 3.22
CA LEU A 362 -3.83 14.62 4.45
C LEU A 362 -2.74 14.26 5.48
N LEU A 363 -2.39 12.97 5.61
CA LEU A 363 -1.27 12.54 6.45
C LEU A 363 0.07 13.08 5.91
N THR A 364 0.27 13.06 4.59
CA THR A 364 1.52 13.50 3.97
C THR A 364 1.73 15.02 4.12
N HIS A 365 0.71 15.85 3.84
CA HIS A 365 0.78 17.31 4.00
C HIS A 365 0.80 17.76 5.47
N GLY A 366 -0.07 17.15 6.30
CA GLY A 366 -0.23 17.51 7.71
C GLY A 366 1.02 17.29 8.57
N ARG A 367 1.96 16.46 8.08
CA ARG A 367 3.24 16.19 8.74
C ARG A 367 4.08 17.45 8.98
N SER A 368 4.07 18.38 8.03
CA SER A 368 4.85 19.62 8.13
C SER A 368 4.29 20.61 9.17
N GLU A 369 3.07 20.37 9.65
CA GLU A 369 2.34 21.25 10.56
C GLU A 369 2.05 20.61 11.93
N SER A 370 2.20 19.28 12.05
CA SER A 370 1.97 18.52 13.28
C SER A 370 3.20 17.73 13.70
N ALA A 371 3.77 18.09 14.85
CA ALA A 371 4.91 17.37 15.43
C ALA A 371 4.59 15.89 15.71
N ILE A 372 3.36 15.59 16.12
CA ILE A 372 2.90 14.21 16.38
C ILE A 372 2.91 13.42 15.07
N LEU A 373 2.30 13.96 14.00
CA LEU A 373 2.28 13.30 12.69
C LEU A 373 3.71 13.11 12.14
N TYR A 374 4.60 14.08 12.37
CA TYR A 374 6.02 13.95 12.03
C TYR A 374 6.71 12.78 12.75
N GLU A 375 6.36 12.53 14.01
CA GLU A 375 6.92 11.43 14.79
C GLU A 375 6.38 10.06 14.36
N VAL A 376 5.06 9.94 14.14
CA VAL A 376 4.42 8.66 13.82
C VAL A 376 4.59 8.26 12.36
N ALA A 377 4.66 9.21 11.42
CA ALA A 377 4.84 8.97 9.99
C ALA A 377 6.26 9.38 9.53
N ARG A 378 7.28 9.06 10.34
CA ARG A 378 8.66 9.58 10.19
C ARG A 378 9.40 9.16 8.92
N ASP A 379 9.05 8.00 8.36
CA ASP A 379 9.70 7.37 7.23
C ASP A 379 8.69 6.55 6.40
N GLU A 380 9.16 5.96 5.29
CA GLU A 380 8.30 5.24 4.33
C GLU A 380 7.65 4.00 4.96
N THR A 381 8.37 3.29 5.82
CA THR A 381 7.84 2.11 6.53
C THR A 381 6.72 2.54 7.48
N ALA A 382 6.96 3.57 8.29
CA ALA A 382 5.98 4.06 9.25
C ALA A 382 4.71 4.62 8.57
N LEU A 383 4.85 5.36 7.47
CA LEU A 383 3.71 5.84 6.70
C LEU A 383 2.87 4.68 6.12
N ARG A 384 3.54 3.62 5.65
CA ARG A 384 2.88 2.41 5.13
C ARG A 384 2.12 1.65 6.21
N GLU A 385 2.71 1.47 7.39
CA GLU A 385 2.05 0.84 8.55
C GLU A 385 0.81 1.63 9.00
N LEU A 386 0.91 2.97 9.06
CA LEU A 386 -0.23 3.83 9.36
C LEU A 386 -1.34 3.71 8.30
N THR A 387 -0.95 3.62 7.03
CA THR A 387 -1.90 3.42 5.92
C THR A 387 -2.66 2.11 6.08
N GLU A 388 -1.96 1.02 6.41
CA GLU A 388 -2.58 -0.30 6.63
C GLU A 388 -3.53 -0.29 7.84
N GLN A 389 -3.11 0.31 8.95
CA GLN A 389 -3.92 0.43 10.17
C GLN A 389 -5.18 1.26 9.93
N TRP A 390 -5.06 2.39 9.24
CA TRP A 390 -6.21 3.20 8.83
C TRP A 390 -7.13 2.39 7.94
N PHE A 391 -6.61 1.76 6.89
CA PHE A 391 -7.42 1.08 5.89
C PHE A 391 -8.32 0.03 6.52
N ARG A 392 -7.79 -0.83 7.40
CA ARG A 392 -8.53 -1.92 8.08
C ARG A 392 -9.73 -1.45 8.90
N ARG A 393 -9.76 -0.18 9.32
CA ARG A 393 -10.84 0.42 10.12
C ARG A 393 -11.54 1.57 9.41
N SER A 394 -11.27 1.75 8.11
CA SER A 394 -11.77 2.90 7.35
C SER A 394 -13.15 2.63 6.74
N ALA A 395 -13.88 3.71 6.46
CA ALA A 395 -15.07 3.66 5.63
C ALA A 395 -14.79 3.11 4.22
N ALA A 396 -13.54 3.20 3.73
CA ALA A 396 -13.15 2.59 2.47
C ALA A 396 -13.23 1.06 2.56
N PHE A 397 -12.71 0.44 3.62
CA PHE A 397 -12.82 -0.99 3.82
C PHE A 397 -14.27 -1.44 4.08
N SER A 398 -15.05 -0.67 4.85
CA SER A 398 -16.48 -0.91 5.03
C SER A 398 -17.25 -0.88 3.69
N LEU A 399 -16.94 0.08 2.82
CA LEU A 399 -17.49 0.20 1.47
C LEU A 399 -17.14 -1.01 0.61
N LEU A 400 -15.89 -1.47 0.64
CA LEU A 400 -15.44 -2.65 -0.11
C LEU A 400 -16.12 -3.93 0.41
N ARG A 401 -16.28 -4.10 1.73
CA ARG A 401 -17.03 -5.22 2.30
C ARG A 401 -18.49 -5.26 1.83
N GLU A 402 -19.15 -4.10 1.79
CA GLU A 402 -20.52 -4.00 1.29
C GLU A 402 -20.60 -4.27 -0.22
N ALA A 403 -19.61 -3.82 -1.01
CA ALA A 403 -19.52 -4.14 -2.44
C ALA A 403 -19.40 -5.65 -2.68
N ALA A 404 -18.51 -6.33 -1.93
CA ALA A 404 -18.35 -7.78 -1.99
C ALA A 404 -19.68 -8.50 -1.65
N ARG A 405 -20.34 -8.10 -0.55
CA ARG A 405 -21.63 -8.67 -0.12
C ARG A 405 -22.72 -8.55 -1.18
N ARG A 406 -22.66 -7.50 -2.01
CA ARG A 406 -23.64 -7.23 -3.08
C ARG A 406 -23.23 -7.76 -4.44
N GLY A 407 -22.05 -8.36 -4.58
CA GLY A 407 -21.55 -8.81 -5.88
C GLY A 407 -21.18 -7.67 -6.83
N VAL A 408 -20.86 -6.48 -6.31
CA VAL A 408 -20.46 -5.32 -7.11
C VAL A 408 -18.95 -5.33 -7.32
N LYS A 409 -18.53 -5.31 -8.58
CA LYS A 409 -17.11 -5.18 -8.93
C LYS A 409 -16.58 -3.79 -8.60
N VAL A 410 -15.33 -3.75 -8.14
CA VAL A 410 -14.67 -2.51 -7.75
C VAL A 410 -13.43 -2.30 -8.60
N LEU A 411 -13.28 -1.10 -9.14
CA LEU A 411 -12.01 -0.60 -9.65
C LEU A 411 -11.41 0.32 -8.60
N ILE A 412 -10.24 0.00 -8.08
CA ILE A 412 -9.52 0.80 -7.09
C ILE A 412 -8.19 1.30 -7.65
N THR A 413 -7.87 2.57 -7.42
CA THR A 413 -6.64 3.20 -7.89
C THR A 413 -6.26 4.44 -7.07
N SER A 414 -5.23 5.16 -7.51
CA SER A 414 -4.78 6.45 -6.97
C SER A 414 -4.77 7.51 -8.07
N ASP A 415 -4.61 8.79 -7.74
CA ASP A 415 -4.32 9.88 -8.69
C ASP A 415 -2.82 10.15 -8.86
N HIS A 416 -2.06 10.07 -7.77
CA HIS A 416 -0.60 10.13 -7.71
C HIS A 416 -0.07 9.35 -6.51
N GLY A 417 1.27 9.23 -6.40
CA GLY A 417 1.92 8.78 -5.19
C GLY A 417 2.64 9.92 -4.48
N SER A 418 3.64 9.59 -3.66
CA SER A 418 4.49 10.56 -2.96
C SER A 418 5.88 10.00 -2.69
N ILE A 419 6.81 10.91 -2.43
CA ILE A 419 8.18 10.58 -2.08
C ILE A 419 8.60 11.28 -0.78
N HIS A 420 9.41 10.59 0.02
CA HIS A 420 10.04 11.16 1.21
C HIS A 420 11.21 12.07 0.80
N CYS A 421 11.02 13.38 0.92
CA CYS A 421 11.97 14.39 0.45
C CYS A 421 13.01 14.77 1.51
N GLN A 422 14.29 14.75 1.15
CA GLN A 422 15.41 15.12 2.04
C GLN A 422 16.25 16.28 1.50
N THR A 423 16.33 16.38 0.16
CA THR A 423 17.31 17.21 -0.53
C THR A 423 16.69 18.55 -0.96
N PRO A 424 17.07 19.69 -0.36
CA PRO A 424 16.62 20.98 -0.86
C PRO A 424 17.27 21.29 -2.22
N ALA A 425 16.47 21.72 -3.19
CA ALA A 425 16.92 22.14 -4.51
C ALA A 425 16.61 23.63 -4.70
N THR A 426 17.65 24.45 -4.77
CA THR A 426 17.50 25.90 -4.99
C THR A 426 16.93 26.16 -6.37
N VAL A 427 15.84 26.93 -6.44
CA VAL A 427 15.26 27.41 -7.69
C VAL A 427 15.25 28.93 -7.76
N PHE A 428 15.47 29.46 -8.95
CA PHE A 428 15.34 30.88 -9.27
C PHE A 428 14.10 31.09 -10.11
N ALA A 429 13.31 32.10 -9.73
CA ALA A 429 12.06 32.47 -10.38
C ALA A 429 11.86 33.98 -10.32
N LYS A 430 11.05 34.54 -11.23
CA LYS A 430 10.41 35.85 -11.01
C LYS A 430 9.32 35.75 -9.92
N ARG A 431 8.75 36.89 -9.51
CA ARG A 431 7.87 37.01 -8.33
C ARG A 431 6.62 36.11 -8.35
N ASP A 432 6.18 35.64 -9.52
CA ASP A 432 4.86 35.02 -9.71
C ASP A 432 4.89 33.48 -9.82
N ALA A 433 5.94 32.82 -9.33
CA ALA A 433 6.00 31.36 -9.35
C ALA A 433 5.05 30.71 -8.33
N THR A 434 4.49 29.55 -8.68
CA THR A 434 3.58 28.80 -7.80
C THR A 434 4.21 28.42 -6.45
N PRO A 435 3.42 28.23 -5.38
CA PRO A 435 3.95 27.90 -4.06
C PRO A 435 4.42 26.43 -3.93
N ASN A 436 3.92 25.50 -4.76
CA ASN A 436 4.20 24.06 -4.65
C ASN A 436 5.70 23.73 -4.61
N LEU A 437 6.08 22.73 -3.80
CA LEU A 437 7.48 22.38 -3.53
C LEU A 437 8.08 21.36 -4.50
N ARG A 438 7.27 20.67 -5.30
CA ARG A 438 7.71 19.64 -6.25
C ARG A 438 7.51 20.05 -7.70
N TYR A 439 6.65 21.03 -7.97
CA TYR A 439 6.57 21.65 -9.29
C TYR A 439 6.48 23.17 -9.19
N LYS A 440 6.97 23.86 -10.23
CA LYS A 440 6.84 25.31 -10.38
C LYS A 440 6.37 25.66 -11.78
N PHE A 441 5.41 26.57 -11.86
CA PHE A 441 5.05 27.29 -13.08
C PHE A 441 5.43 28.76 -12.92
N GLY A 442 5.96 29.38 -13.98
CA GLY A 442 6.34 30.78 -13.96
C GLY A 442 7.30 31.11 -15.10
N GLU A 443 7.71 32.38 -15.17
CA GLU A 443 8.70 32.85 -16.13
C GLU A 443 10.14 32.65 -15.62
N ASP A 444 11.05 32.35 -16.54
CA ASP A 444 12.49 32.25 -16.31
C ASP A 444 12.88 31.30 -15.15
N LEU A 445 12.12 30.22 -14.97
CA LEU A 445 12.40 29.24 -13.93
C LEU A 445 13.66 28.45 -14.26
N ARG A 446 14.58 28.39 -13.29
CA ARG A 446 15.78 27.55 -13.37
C ARG A 446 16.12 26.94 -12.03
N ALA A 447 16.51 25.67 -12.03
CA ALA A 447 17.14 25.04 -10.88
C ALA A 447 18.64 25.38 -10.86
N GLU A 448 19.22 25.52 -9.67
CA GLU A 448 20.67 25.67 -9.49
C GLU A 448 21.43 24.45 -10.00
N ASN A 449 20.91 23.25 -9.70
CA ASN A 449 21.40 21.99 -10.23
C ASN A 449 20.37 21.41 -11.24
N PRO A 450 20.72 21.24 -12.52
CA PRO A 450 19.81 20.68 -13.52
C PRO A 450 19.42 19.22 -13.25
N ASP A 451 20.18 18.47 -12.46
CA ASP A 451 19.84 17.08 -12.13
C ASP A 451 18.67 16.97 -11.13
N TYR A 452 18.35 18.06 -10.44
CA TYR A 452 17.27 18.13 -9.43
C TYR A 452 15.92 18.59 -10.00
N ALA A 453 15.87 18.95 -11.28
CA ALA A 453 14.62 19.36 -11.91
C ALA A 453 14.59 19.05 -13.41
N LEU A 454 13.46 18.51 -13.88
CA LEU A 454 13.13 18.54 -15.29
C LEU A 454 12.56 19.91 -15.66
N SER A 455 13.09 20.52 -16.72
CA SER A 455 12.60 21.78 -17.26
C SER A 455 11.90 21.56 -18.60
N PHE A 456 10.67 22.05 -18.71
CA PHE A 456 9.88 22.02 -19.94
C PHE A 456 9.62 23.46 -20.38
N SER A 457 10.03 23.77 -21.61
CA SER A 457 10.06 25.14 -22.14
C SER A 457 8.68 25.73 -22.48
N ASN A 458 7.63 24.91 -22.48
CA ASN A 458 6.25 25.30 -22.81
C ASN A 458 5.29 24.26 -22.18
N GLU A 459 4.17 24.74 -21.67
CA GLU A 459 3.03 23.98 -21.12
C GLU A 459 2.43 22.96 -22.11
N ASP A 460 2.47 23.23 -23.43
CA ASP A 460 1.96 22.32 -24.45
C ASP A 460 2.69 20.95 -24.43
N LEU A 461 3.97 20.92 -24.00
CA LEU A 461 4.74 19.68 -23.88
C LEU A 461 4.21 18.73 -22.81
N LEU A 462 3.43 19.26 -21.87
CA LEU A 462 2.79 18.54 -20.77
C LEU A 462 1.25 18.57 -20.88
N LYS A 463 0.70 19.11 -21.98
CA LYS A 463 -0.74 19.33 -22.15
C LYS A 463 -1.36 20.13 -20.98
N LEU A 464 -0.63 21.14 -20.50
CA LEU A 464 -1.08 22.06 -19.45
C LEU A 464 -1.69 23.34 -20.05
N PRO A 465 -2.59 24.03 -19.33
CA PRO A 465 -3.12 25.33 -19.78
C PRO A 465 -1.98 26.35 -19.89
N ARG A 466 -2.03 27.20 -20.93
CA ARG A 466 -1.03 28.24 -21.17
C ARG A 466 -1.13 29.36 -20.13
N ARG A 467 -0.01 29.75 -19.52
CA ARG A 467 0.02 30.76 -18.44
C ARG A 467 0.64 32.11 -18.84
N GLY A 468 1.12 32.25 -20.08
CA GLY A 468 1.67 33.50 -20.61
C GLY A 468 2.82 33.25 -21.59
N LEU A 469 3.35 34.30 -22.22
CA LEU A 469 4.53 34.18 -23.08
C LEU A 469 5.79 34.01 -22.22
N GLY A 470 6.58 32.97 -22.48
CA GLY A 470 7.87 32.75 -21.80
C GLY A 470 7.77 32.03 -20.45
N ALA A 471 6.58 31.49 -20.10
CA ALA A 471 6.44 30.60 -18.96
C ALA A 471 7.08 29.23 -19.27
N ASN A 472 7.72 28.66 -18.26
CA ASN A 472 8.23 27.30 -18.30
C ASN A 472 7.78 26.52 -17.05
N THR A 473 7.95 25.20 -17.08
CA THR A 473 7.61 24.32 -15.96
C THR A 473 8.87 23.66 -15.43
N LEU A 474 9.05 23.67 -14.10
CA LEU A 474 10.03 22.83 -13.42
C LEU A 474 9.31 21.74 -12.64
N LEU A 475 9.77 20.49 -12.77
CA LEU A 475 9.33 19.35 -11.97
C LEU A 475 10.52 18.77 -11.22
N ALA A 476 10.41 18.61 -9.91
CA ALA A 476 11.46 18.07 -9.04
C ALA A 476 11.70 16.59 -9.36
N THR A 477 12.96 16.17 -9.29
CA THR A 477 13.39 14.79 -9.50
C THR A 477 14.00 14.22 -8.23
N GLY A 478 14.02 12.89 -8.11
CA GLY A 478 14.55 12.26 -6.90
C GLY A 478 13.83 12.72 -5.63
N ASP A 479 14.54 12.69 -4.50
CA ASP A 479 14.03 13.10 -3.18
C ASP A 479 14.09 14.62 -2.95
N THR A 480 14.12 15.41 -4.03
CA THR A 480 14.34 16.84 -3.95
C THR A 480 13.05 17.64 -3.73
N PHE A 481 13.18 18.81 -3.11
CA PHE A 481 12.09 19.78 -2.98
C PHE A 481 12.62 21.20 -3.19
N PHE A 482 11.82 22.03 -3.86
CA PHE A 482 12.21 23.36 -4.29
C PHE A 482 12.21 24.38 -3.15
N VAL A 483 13.29 25.16 -3.09
CA VAL A 483 13.48 26.23 -2.11
C VAL A 483 13.98 27.50 -2.80
N TYR A 484 13.59 28.66 -2.28
CA TYR A 484 14.05 29.95 -2.77
C TYR A 484 15.25 30.46 -1.98
N PRO A 485 16.23 31.14 -2.62
CA PRO A 485 17.40 31.70 -1.93
C PRO A 485 17.06 32.59 -0.73
N THR A 486 15.95 33.34 -0.83
CA THR A 486 15.51 34.31 0.19
C THR A 486 14.96 33.67 1.47
N LYS A 487 14.49 32.42 1.41
CA LYS A 487 13.87 31.69 2.54
C LYS A 487 14.48 30.31 2.77
N LEU A 488 15.73 30.12 2.37
CA LEU A 488 16.39 28.81 2.34
C LEU A 488 16.33 28.05 3.68
N ARG A 489 16.74 28.68 4.78
CA ARG A 489 16.80 28.05 6.10
C ARG A 489 15.43 27.69 6.65
N GLU A 490 14.45 28.57 6.47
CA GLU A 490 13.06 28.37 6.91
C GLU A 490 12.45 27.14 6.21
N TYR A 491 12.56 27.10 4.88
CA TYR A 491 11.99 26.01 4.08
C TYR A 491 12.71 24.68 4.33
N GLN A 492 14.04 24.70 4.47
CA GLN A 492 14.81 23.51 4.82
C GLN A 492 14.40 22.94 6.17
N SER A 493 14.22 23.80 7.19
CA SER A 493 13.83 23.36 8.52
C SER A 493 12.41 22.82 8.56
N ARG A 494 11.51 23.35 7.72
CA ARG A 494 10.09 22.98 7.72
C ARG A 494 9.80 21.73 6.90
N TYR A 495 10.43 21.57 5.73
CA TYR A 495 10.02 20.58 4.74
C TYR A 495 10.99 19.42 4.53
N ARG A 496 12.20 19.46 5.11
CA ARG A 496 13.08 18.29 5.11
C ARG A 496 12.42 17.15 5.88
N GLY A 497 12.42 15.97 5.29
CA GLY A 497 11.73 14.80 5.80
C GLY A 497 10.23 14.82 5.56
N SER A 498 9.68 15.75 4.76
CA SER A 498 8.26 15.69 4.40
C SER A 498 8.02 14.70 3.27
N PHE A 499 6.84 14.10 3.24
CA PHE A 499 6.34 13.43 2.05
C PHE A 499 5.73 14.47 1.14
N LEU A 500 6.15 14.50 -0.11
CA LEU A 500 5.67 15.46 -1.10
C LEU A 500 5.36 14.74 -2.42
N HIS A 501 4.55 15.38 -3.24
CA HIS A 501 4.15 14.89 -4.56
C HIS A 501 4.09 16.03 -5.58
N GLY A 502 4.04 15.71 -6.87
CA GLY A 502 4.00 16.69 -7.96
C GLY A 502 5.26 16.68 -8.85
N GLY A 503 6.27 15.89 -8.49
CA GLY A 503 7.51 15.75 -9.25
C GLY A 503 7.52 14.50 -10.11
N VAL A 504 8.74 14.00 -10.39
CA VAL A 504 8.97 12.88 -11.30
C VAL A 504 9.83 11.82 -10.64
N THR A 505 9.18 10.80 -10.09
CA THR A 505 9.78 9.59 -9.54
C THR A 505 8.86 8.39 -9.80
N PRO A 506 9.40 7.15 -9.85
CA PRO A 506 8.55 5.96 -9.95
C PRO A 506 7.47 5.91 -8.88
N GLU A 507 7.81 6.32 -7.65
CA GLU A 507 6.93 6.33 -6.48
C GLU A 507 5.72 7.27 -6.64
N GLU A 508 5.87 8.38 -7.37
CA GLU A 508 4.76 9.31 -7.66
C GLU A 508 4.01 8.95 -8.95
N CYS A 509 4.73 8.43 -9.95
CA CYS A 509 4.21 8.28 -11.31
C CYS A 509 3.59 6.92 -11.59
N ILE A 510 4.15 5.82 -11.09
CA ILE A 510 3.69 4.45 -11.39
C ILE A 510 2.66 4.04 -10.34
N LEU A 511 1.40 3.96 -10.75
CA LEU A 511 0.29 3.80 -9.82
C LEU A 511 -0.39 2.44 -9.98
N PRO A 512 -0.84 1.83 -8.87
CA PRO A 512 -1.63 0.62 -8.92
C PRO A 512 -3.03 0.93 -9.46
N ILE A 513 -3.56 0.02 -10.26
CA ILE A 513 -4.97 -0.04 -10.61
C ILE A 513 -5.41 -1.49 -10.52
N ALA A 514 -6.39 -1.75 -9.65
CA ALA A 514 -6.82 -3.10 -9.35
C ALA A 514 -8.31 -3.28 -9.60
N LEU A 515 -8.64 -4.36 -10.32
CA LEU A 515 -9.98 -4.87 -10.45
C LEU A 515 -10.23 -5.90 -9.35
N LEU A 516 -11.24 -5.63 -8.54
CA LEU A 516 -11.71 -6.47 -7.45
C LEU A 516 -13.02 -7.14 -7.89
N THR A 517 -12.98 -8.45 -8.12
CA THR A 517 -14.16 -9.26 -8.45
C THR A 517 -14.62 -10.02 -7.20
N PRO A 518 -15.85 -9.79 -6.70
CA PRO A 518 -16.35 -10.48 -5.50
C PRO A 518 -16.29 -12.00 -5.62
N ARG A 519 -15.91 -12.68 -4.53
CA ARG A 519 -15.85 -14.15 -4.45
C ARG A 519 -17.21 -14.81 -4.21
#